data_AF-A0A822CF97-F1
#
_entry.id   AF-A0A822CF97-F1
#
_cell.length_a   1.000
_cell.length_b   1.000
_cell.length_c   1.000
_cell.angle_alpha   90.00
_cell.angle_beta   90.00
_cell.angle_gamma   90.00
#
_symmetry.space_group_name_H-M   'P 1'
#
loop_
_entity.id
_entity.type
_entity.pdbx_description
1 polymer ?
#
loop_
_entity_poly.entity_id
_entity_poly.type
_entity_poly.pdbx_seq_one_letter_code
_entity_poly.pdbx_strand_id
1 'polypeptide(L)'
;MFDGLQFLDNTFPNIIFNHVIRLVVDDNIPFEHEFFMRIAWCFPLLKVLTVYNATSQSPILNYNDNQLYPTTIEYPYLTSLYLLLAHGDYVNRFLNDRKTRLPHLTVLS
;
A
#
# COMPACT_ATOMS: atom_id res chain seq x y z
N MET A 1 -10.87 -5.04 -20.88
CA MET A 1 -10.23 -3.93 -20.13
C MET A 1 -9.54 -4.57 -18.94
N PHE A 2 -8.23 -4.45 -18.82
CA PHE A 2 -7.48 -5.04 -17.69
C PHE A 2 -7.60 -4.07 -16.51
N ASP A 3 -8.50 -4.37 -15.58
CA ASP A 3 -8.81 -3.56 -14.40
C ASP A 3 -8.00 -3.99 -13.15
N GLY A 4 -7.16 -5.02 -13.32
CA GLY A 4 -6.30 -5.59 -12.29
C GLY A 4 -4.84 -5.57 -12.68
N LEU A 5 -3.98 -5.32 -11.69
CA LEU A 5 -2.53 -5.42 -11.79
C LEU A 5 -2.02 -6.35 -10.68
N GLN A 6 -1.11 -7.26 -11.02
CA GLN A 6 -0.64 -8.31 -10.12
C GLN A 6 0.88 -8.38 -10.09
N PHE A 7 1.43 -8.89 -8.98
CA PHE A 7 2.85 -9.13 -8.76
C PHE A 7 3.70 -7.85 -8.88
N LEU A 8 3.14 -6.73 -8.42
CA LEU A 8 3.90 -5.49 -8.28
C LEU A 8 4.78 -5.57 -7.03
N ASP A 9 6.05 -5.23 -7.19
CA ASP A 9 6.99 -5.06 -6.08
C ASP A 9 7.22 -3.56 -5.83
N ASN A 10 8.15 -3.22 -4.93
CA ASN A 10 8.47 -1.84 -4.56
C ASN A 10 9.05 -0.97 -5.72
N THR A 11 9.39 -1.54 -6.88
CA THR A 11 10.09 -0.86 -7.99
C THR A 11 9.17 -0.21 -9.01
N PHE A 12 7.85 -0.29 -8.81
CA PHE A 12 6.89 0.23 -9.77
C PHE A 12 7.05 1.73 -10.07
N PRO A 13 6.90 2.16 -11.32
CA PRO A 13 7.11 3.55 -11.67
C PRO A 13 6.08 4.45 -10.99
N ASN A 14 6.48 5.67 -10.66
CA ASN A 14 5.61 6.66 -10.04
C ASN A 14 4.69 7.32 -11.09
N ILE A 15 3.75 6.52 -11.62
CA ILE A 15 2.76 6.92 -12.63
C ILE A 15 1.36 6.61 -12.13
N ILE A 16 0.36 7.31 -12.66
CA ILE A 16 -1.04 7.13 -12.26
C ILE A 16 -1.71 6.05 -13.10
N PHE A 17 -2.22 5.02 -12.45
CA PHE A 17 -2.98 3.91 -13.02
C PHE A 17 -4.50 4.17 -12.86
N ASN A 18 -5.04 5.07 -13.69
CA ASN A 18 -6.44 5.55 -13.61
C ASN A 18 -7.54 4.49 -13.86
N HIS A 19 -7.19 3.25 -14.19
CA HIS A 19 -8.14 2.18 -14.49
C HIS A 19 -7.96 0.93 -13.63
N VAL A 20 -6.92 0.91 -12.79
CA VAL A 20 -6.64 -0.24 -11.93
C VAL A 20 -7.49 -0.12 -10.67
N ILE A 21 -8.37 -1.10 -10.47
CA ILE A 21 -9.25 -1.21 -9.30
C ILE A 21 -8.87 -2.38 -8.39
N ARG A 22 -8.06 -3.32 -8.90
CA ARG A 22 -7.54 -4.48 -8.16
C ARG A 22 -6.02 -4.49 -8.23
N LEU A 23 -5.37 -4.52 -7.07
CA LEU A 23 -3.92 -4.56 -6.98
C LEU A 23 -3.48 -5.72 -6.10
N VAL A 24 -2.55 -6.51 -6.62
CA VAL A 24 -1.80 -7.50 -5.83
C VAL A 24 -0.34 -7.09 -5.82
N VAL A 25 0.20 -6.88 -4.62
CA VAL A 25 1.61 -6.59 -4.39
C VAL A 25 2.29 -7.70 -3.61
N ASP A 26 3.57 -7.89 -3.87
CA ASP A 26 4.40 -8.93 -3.27
C ASP A 26 5.76 -8.35 -2.87
N ASP A 27 6.29 -8.81 -1.74
CA ASP A 27 7.48 -8.25 -1.11
C ASP A 27 8.78 -8.94 -1.55
N ASN A 28 8.84 -9.39 -2.82
CA ASN A 28 10.07 -9.85 -3.47
C ASN A 28 11.23 -8.87 -3.22
N ILE A 29 10.91 -7.58 -3.14
CA ILE A 29 11.75 -6.54 -2.57
C ILE A 29 11.01 -5.98 -1.34
N PRO A 30 11.64 -5.93 -0.15
CA PRO A 30 11.00 -5.41 1.04
C PRO A 30 10.43 -4.02 0.80
N PHE A 31 9.14 -3.83 1.13
CA PHE A 31 8.51 -2.53 0.88
C PHE A 31 9.14 -1.43 1.73
N GLU A 32 9.37 -0.29 1.10
CA GLU A 32 9.84 0.92 1.76
C GLU A 32 8.75 1.59 2.60
N HIS A 33 9.15 2.56 3.42
CA HIS A 33 8.22 3.30 4.29
C HIS A 33 7.14 4.04 3.48
N GLU A 34 7.49 4.58 2.31
CA GLU A 34 6.58 5.32 1.44
C GLU A 34 5.72 4.42 0.53
N PHE A 35 5.87 3.10 0.60
CA PHE A 35 5.23 2.18 -0.34
C PHE A 35 3.71 2.33 -0.38
N PHE A 36 3.06 2.32 0.79
CA PHE A 36 1.61 2.51 0.87
C PHE A 36 1.16 3.94 0.49
N MET A 37 2.03 4.94 0.61
CA MET A 37 1.74 6.28 0.09
C MET A 37 1.74 6.27 -1.44
N ARG A 38 2.76 5.63 -2.03
CA ARG A 38 2.88 5.48 -3.48
C ARG A 38 1.70 4.71 -4.05
N ILE A 39 1.21 3.67 -3.36
CA ILE A 39 -0.01 2.97 -3.78
C ILE A 39 -1.21 3.93 -3.80
N ALA A 40 -1.46 4.65 -2.71
CA ALA A 40 -2.61 5.56 -2.64
C ALA A 40 -2.57 6.64 -3.74
N TRP A 41 -1.39 7.13 -4.10
CA TRP A 41 -1.22 8.13 -5.15
C TRP A 41 -1.33 7.55 -6.56
N CYS A 42 -0.68 6.41 -6.81
CA CYS A 42 -0.63 5.81 -8.15
C CYS A 42 -1.93 5.09 -8.51
N PHE A 43 -2.72 4.65 -7.53
CA PHE A 43 -3.94 3.86 -7.75
C PHE A 43 -5.18 4.55 -7.14
N PRO A 44 -5.60 5.71 -7.68
CA PRO A 44 -6.64 6.54 -7.06
C PRO A 44 -8.03 5.89 -7.04
N LEU A 45 -8.29 4.87 -7.87
CA LEU A 45 -9.57 4.15 -7.94
C LEU A 45 -9.51 2.76 -7.32
N LEU A 46 -8.48 2.47 -6.52
CA LEU A 46 -8.25 1.14 -5.96
C LEU A 46 -9.41 0.71 -5.06
N LYS A 47 -9.99 -0.46 -5.34
CA LYS A 47 -11.07 -1.08 -4.56
C LYS A 47 -10.59 -2.29 -3.76
N VAL A 48 -9.67 -3.06 -4.33
CA VAL A 48 -9.15 -4.28 -3.72
C VAL A 48 -7.63 -4.20 -3.70
N LEU A 49 -7.06 -4.27 -2.50
CA LEU A 49 -5.62 -4.37 -2.28
C LEU A 49 -5.32 -5.71 -1.62
N THR A 50 -4.45 -6.50 -2.25
CA THR A 50 -3.87 -7.71 -1.67
C THR A 50 -2.38 -7.48 -1.49
N VAL A 51 -1.89 -7.63 -0.26
CA VAL A 51 -0.50 -7.45 0.11
C VAL A 51 0.03 -8.80 0.57
N TYR A 52 0.94 -9.37 -0.21
CA TYR A 52 1.77 -10.48 0.22
C TYR A 52 3.01 -9.89 0.87
N ASN A 53 3.26 -10.26 2.13
CA ASN A 53 4.41 -9.76 2.84
C ASN A 53 4.98 -10.80 3.80
N ALA A 54 5.95 -11.59 3.35
CA ALA A 54 6.57 -12.61 4.19
C ALA A 54 7.88 -12.15 4.86
N THR A 55 8.48 -11.07 4.38
CA THR A 55 9.79 -10.57 4.80
C THR A 55 9.65 -9.40 5.77
N SER A 56 10.51 -9.31 6.78
CA SER A 56 10.56 -8.16 7.67
C SER A 56 11.04 -6.90 6.92
N GLN A 57 10.48 -5.72 7.22
CA GLN A 57 11.05 -4.46 6.73
C GLN A 57 12.50 -4.32 7.14
N SER A 58 13.30 -3.72 6.27
CA SER A 58 14.61 -3.21 6.67
C SER A 58 14.42 -2.23 7.85
N PRO A 59 15.30 -2.30 8.86
CA PRO A 59 15.24 -1.40 10.01
C PRO A 59 15.33 0.05 9.52
N ILE A 60 14.51 0.91 10.09
CA ILE A 60 14.38 2.33 9.75
C ILE A 60 15.77 2.98 9.80
N LEU A 61 16.42 3.16 8.66
CA LEU A 61 17.56 4.06 8.54
C LEU A 61 16.98 5.44 8.27
N ASN A 62 16.76 6.20 9.36
CA ASN A 62 16.53 7.64 9.37
C ASN A 62 15.60 8.14 8.25
N TYR A 63 14.29 7.98 8.45
CA TYR A 63 13.32 8.72 7.68
C TYR A 63 13.53 10.22 7.97
N ASN A 64 14.10 10.93 7.01
CA ASN A 64 14.18 12.38 7.06
C ASN A 64 12.75 12.91 6.88
N ASP A 65 12.17 13.48 7.94
CA ASP A 65 10.86 14.17 7.97
C ASP A 65 10.73 15.34 6.96
N ASN A 66 11.74 15.55 6.11
CA ASN A 66 11.83 16.60 5.10
C ASN A 66 11.30 16.20 3.72
N GLN A 67 10.80 14.98 3.53
CA GLN A 67 10.18 14.60 2.25
C GLN A 67 8.73 15.11 2.18
N LEU A 68 8.43 15.80 1.08
CA LEU A 68 7.20 16.50 0.67
C LEU A 68 5.91 15.64 0.59
N TYR A 69 5.83 14.52 1.30
CA TYR A 69 4.71 13.62 1.19
C TYR A 69 3.58 14.03 2.15
N PRO A 70 2.32 13.96 1.69
CA PRO A 70 1.18 14.28 2.53
C PRO A 70 1.18 13.37 3.76
N THR A 71 1.03 13.98 4.92
CA THR A 71 1.06 13.32 6.24
C THR A 71 -0.18 12.44 6.48
N THR A 72 -1.05 12.25 5.49
CA THR A 72 -2.27 11.45 5.59
C THR A 72 -2.46 10.69 4.27
N ILE A 73 -2.54 9.38 4.37
CA ILE A 73 -2.77 8.44 3.28
C ILE A 73 -4.26 8.14 3.26
N GLU A 74 -4.95 8.42 2.16
CA GLU A 74 -6.37 8.09 2.04
C GLU A 74 -6.60 7.14 0.87
N TYR A 75 -7.37 6.10 1.12
CA TYR A 75 -7.83 5.16 0.13
C TYR A 75 -9.35 5.33 -0.05
N PRO A 76 -9.80 6.28 -0.88
CA PRO A 76 -11.19 6.71 -0.91
C PRO A 76 -12.16 5.67 -1.49
N TYR A 77 -11.67 4.65 -2.20
CA TYR A 77 -12.52 3.62 -2.79
C TYR A 77 -12.17 2.19 -2.34
N LEU A 78 -11.21 2.04 -1.42
CA LEU A 78 -10.78 0.73 -0.98
C LEU A 78 -11.86 0.08 -0.11
N THR A 79 -12.42 -1.01 -0.62
CA THR A 79 -13.48 -1.78 0.07
C THR A 79 -12.98 -3.09 0.62
N SER A 80 -11.87 -3.63 0.08
CA SER A 80 -11.28 -4.90 0.51
C SER A 80 -9.76 -4.79 0.64
N LEU A 81 -9.26 -5.16 1.82
CA LEU A 81 -7.85 -5.32 2.11
C LEU A 81 -7.56 -6.75 2.54
N TYR A 82 -6.60 -7.39 1.87
CA TYR A 82 -6.10 -8.72 2.21
C TYR A 82 -4.62 -8.62 2.55
N LEU A 83 -4.26 -8.93 3.80
CA LEU A 83 -2.89 -8.94 4.31
C LEU A 83 -2.45 -10.39 4.46
N LEU A 84 -1.78 -10.92 3.44
CA LEU A 84 -1.40 -12.33 3.37
C LEU A 84 0.06 -12.50 3.79
N LEU A 85 0.29 -13.44 4.70
CA LEU A 85 1.60 -13.71 5.33
C LEU A 85 2.20 -12.53 6.11
N ALA A 86 1.44 -11.45 6.27
CA ALA A 86 1.93 -10.15 6.69
C ALA A 86 2.68 -10.16 8.01
N HIS A 87 3.94 -9.73 7.99
CA HIS A 87 4.70 -9.47 9.21
C HIS A 87 4.01 -8.38 10.03
N GLY A 88 3.92 -8.55 11.35
CA GLY A 88 3.12 -7.69 12.24
C GLY A 88 3.49 -6.19 12.17
N ASP A 89 4.74 -5.88 11.82
CA ASP A 89 5.21 -4.51 11.63
C ASP A 89 4.50 -3.79 10.47
N TYR A 90 4.15 -4.51 9.40
CA TYR A 90 3.43 -3.95 8.26
C TYR A 90 1.98 -3.65 8.60
N VAL A 91 1.34 -4.59 9.29
CA VAL A 91 -0.03 -4.41 9.78
C VAL A 91 -0.09 -3.18 10.68
N ASN A 92 0.86 -3.06 11.60
CA ASN A 92 0.95 -1.93 12.52
C ASN A 92 1.22 -0.61 11.78
N ARG A 93 2.15 -0.55 10.82
CA ARG A 93 2.43 0.69 10.08
C ARG A 93 1.31 1.08 9.14
N PHE A 94 0.67 0.12 8.48
CA PHE A 94 -0.42 0.42 7.55
C PHE A 94 -1.70 0.83 8.27
N LEU A 95 -2.08 0.10 9.33
CA LEU A 95 -3.36 0.29 10.03
C LEU A 95 -3.28 1.21 11.26
N ASN A 96 -2.15 1.24 11.97
CA ASN A 96 -2.02 1.99 13.23
C ASN A 96 -1.21 3.28 13.10
N ASP A 97 -0.53 3.54 11.97
CA ASP A 97 -0.06 4.90 11.73
C ASP A 97 -1.29 5.77 11.53
N ARG A 98 -1.47 6.79 12.40
CA ARG A 98 -2.68 7.65 12.49
C ARG A 98 -3.01 8.44 11.21
N LYS A 99 -2.28 8.14 10.16
CA LYS A 99 -2.23 8.79 8.86
C LYS A 99 -3.05 8.04 7.82
N THR A 100 -3.34 6.74 7.99
CA THR A 100 -4.10 5.98 6.99
C THR A 100 -5.61 6.07 7.22
N ARG A 101 -6.35 6.44 6.17
CA ARG A 101 -7.82 6.52 6.17
C ARG A 101 -8.40 5.57 5.14
N LEU A 102 -9.26 4.67 5.61
CA LEU A 102 -9.91 3.63 4.79
C LEU A 102 -11.45 3.76 4.92
N PRO A 103 -12.06 4.88 4.47
CA PRO A 103 -13.45 5.25 4.80
C PRO A 103 -14.51 4.24 4.33
N HIS A 104 -14.21 3.44 3.31
CA HIS A 104 -15.13 2.47 2.73
C HIS A 104 -14.69 1.01 2.94
N LEU A 105 -13.74 0.76 3.84
CA LEU A 105 -13.26 -0.60 4.09
C LEU A 105 -14.38 -1.45 4.69
N THR A 106 -14.75 -2.51 3.99
CA THR A 106 -15.78 -3.47 4.41
C THR A 106 -15.20 -4.85 4.71
N VAL A 107 -14.08 -5.19 4.09
CA VAL A 107 -13.40 -6.47 4.25
C VAL A 107 -11.96 -6.21 4.64
N LEU A 108 -11.57 -6.76 5.79
CA LEU A 108 -10.20 -6.84 6.27
C LEU A 108 -9.91 -8.31 6.58
N SER A 109 -8.94 -8.90 5.92
CA SER A 109 -8.56 -10.31 6.08
C SER A 109 -7.06 -10.49 6.05
#